data_AF-A0A235IM90-F1
#
_entry.id   AF-A0A235IM90-F1
#
_cell.length_a   1.000
_cell.length_b   1.000
_cell.length_c   1.000
_cell.angle_alpha   90.00
_cell.angle_beta   90.00
_cell.angle_gamma   90.00
#
_symmetry.space_group_name_H-M   'P 1'
#
loop_
_entity.id
_entity.type
_entity.pdbx_description
1 polymer ?
#
loop_
_entity_poly.entity_id
_entity_poly.type
_entity_poly.pdbx_seq_one_letter_code
_entity_poly.pdbx_strand_id
1 'polypeptide(L)'
;MDTEELYPCPCCGYKTLNAKPPGTYLICPICFWSDDRETIDSYGFSWVGSNQVSLRQAQRNYIAFGACEQEWLDIVRSTTVLDVRDSNWQTLDTLEENTRLALIEQITAAFDGVKRSDGITLHEARALDDYADAQKARKLDNESQWQDIPDEWIEYFSDVFPFFDAKGFRYYIPAYIIWCLKHYKTSNSNTLDYTIYAIKNREGYYHPHLEFLNTTQLQVIKAFLQFMNRFFP
;
A
#
# COMPACT_ATOMS: atom_id res chain seq x y z
N MET A 1 20.08 7.88 -39.80
CA MET A 1 20.39 8.26 -38.41
C MET A 1 19.36 7.58 -37.58
N ASP A 2 19.73 6.47 -36.92
CA ASP A 2 18.87 5.88 -35.90
C ASP A 2 18.64 6.95 -34.84
N THR A 3 17.39 7.32 -34.61
CA THR A 3 17.02 8.17 -33.49
C THR A 3 17.36 7.38 -32.23
N GLU A 4 18.40 7.81 -31.51
CA GLU A 4 18.80 7.20 -30.24
C GLU A 4 17.59 7.20 -29.29
N GLU A 5 17.14 6.02 -28.88
CA GLU A 5 15.95 5.87 -28.05
C GLU A 5 16.25 6.40 -26.64
N LEU A 6 15.56 7.46 -26.25
CA LEU A 6 15.69 8.05 -24.92
C LEU A 6 14.62 7.52 -23.95
N TYR A 7 15.07 7.22 -22.73
CA TYR A 7 14.26 6.71 -21.64
C TYR A 7 13.92 7.82 -20.63
N PRO A 8 12.74 7.75 -19.99
CA PRO A 8 12.30 8.74 -19.02
C PRO A 8 13.16 8.69 -17.76
N CYS A 9 13.62 9.86 -17.30
CA CYS A 9 14.22 9.99 -15.98
C CYS A 9 13.19 9.61 -14.90
N PRO A 10 13.53 8.76 -13.91
CA PRO A 10 12.58 8.37 -12.86
C PRO A 10 12.12 9.55 -11.99
N CYS A 11 12.96 10.60 -11.84
CA CYS A 11 12.64 11.79 -11.04
C CYS A 11 11.69 12.76 -11.76
N CYS A 12 11.97 13.14 -13.01
CA CYS A 12 11.17 14.18 -13.69
C CYS A 12 10.27 13.65 -14.82
N GLY A 13 10.49 12.43 -15.30
CA GLY A 13 9.72 11.80 -16.38
C GLY A 13 10.08 12.24 -17.80
N TYR A 14 11.00 13.19 -17.97
CA TYR A 14 11.49 13.59 -19.28
C TYR A 14 12.46 12.56 -19.85
N LYS A 15 12.35 12.29 -21.15
CA LYS A 15 13.21 11.35 -21.87
C LYS A 15 14.58 11.96 -22.11
N THR A 16 15.51 11.71 -21.18
CA THR A 16 16.86 12.28 -21.22
C THR A 16 17.97 11.24 -21.10
N LEU A 17 17.63 9.99 -20.78
CA LEU A 17 18.61 8.93 -20.52
C LEU A 17 18.78 8.09 -21.80
N ASN A 18 20.01 7.83 -22.22
CA ASN A 18 20.28 6.98 -23.39
C ASN A 18 20.44 5.48 -23.03
N ALA A 19 20.15 5.13 -21.77
CA ALA A 19 20.04 3.76 -21.31
C ALA A 19 18.78 3.61 -20.47
N LYS A 20 18.25 2.38 -20.41
CA LYS A 20 17.00 2.08 -19.71
C LYS A 20 17.22 2.09 -18.19
N PRO A 21 16.57 3.00 -17.42
CA PRO A 21 16.59 2.96 -15.96
C PRO A 21 15.83 1.72 -15.43
N PRO A 22 16.10 1.28 -14.18
CA PRO A 22 16.96 1.93 -13.20
C PRO A 22 18.43 1.51 -13.22
N GLY A 23 19.31 2.33 -12.63
CA GLY A 23 20.70 1.99 -12.35
C GLY A 23 21.65 2.24 -13.52
N THR A 24 21.38 3.26 -14.32
CA THR A 24 22.22 3.65 -15.47
C THR A 24 23.41 4.53 -15.08
N TYR A 25 23.41 5.09 -13.86
CA TYR A 25 24.38 6.08 -13.37
C TYR A 25 24.43 7.38 -14.21
N LEU A 26 23.42 7.59 -15.06
CA LEU A 26 23.28 8.79 -15.86
C LEU A 26 22.65 9.91 -15.03
N ILE A 27 23.08 11.15 -15.28
CA ILE A 27 22.52 12.34 -14.65
C ILE A 27 21.54 13.00 -15.61
N CYS A 28 20.31 13.22 -15.15
CA CYS A 28 19.31 13.94 -15.94
C CYS A 28 19.66 15.44 -16.00
N PRO A 29 19.84 16.07 -17.17
CA PRO A 29 20.18 17.49 -17.24
C PRO A 29 19.02 18.43 -16.82
N ILE A 30 17.78 17.92 -16.80
CA ILE A 30 16.58 18.72 -16.47
C ILE A 30 16.38 18.84 -14.97
N CYS A 31 16.61 17.76 -14.22
CA CYS A 31 16.36 17.74 -12.77
C CYS A 31 17.60 17.44 -11.95
N PHE A 32 18.73 17.09 -12.58
CA PHE A 32 19.99 16.68 -11.96
C PHE A 32 19.96 15.37 -11.17
N TRP A 33 18.88 14.59 -11.26
CA TRP A 33 18.83 13.26 -10.65
C TRP A 33 19.86 12.32 -11.26
N SER A 34 20.69 11.69 -10.41
CA SER A 34 21.55 10.57 -10.79
C SER A 34 20.75 9.27 -10.70
N ASP A 35 20.63 8.53 -11.80
CA ASP A 35 19.94 7.23 -11.83
C ASP A 35 20.82 6.10 -11.28
N ASP A 36 21.13 6.15 -10.00
CA ASP A 36 21.76 5.08 -9.26
C ASP A 36 20.70 4.11 -8.69
N ARG A 37 21.00 2.80 -8.74
CA ARG A 37 20.03 1.76 -8.36
C ARG A 37 19.71 1.77 -6.86
N GLU A 38 20.62 2.29 -6.04
CA GLU A 38 20.55 2.25 -4.57
C GLU A 38 19.50 3.22 -3.99
N THR A 39 18.96 4.13 -4.80
CA THR A 39 18.17 5.28 -4.33
C THR A 39 16.67 5.19 -4.61
N ILE A 40 16.29 4.13 -5.32
CA ILE A 40 14.91 3.83 -5.70
C ILE A 40 14.17 3.11 -4.57
N ASP A 41 14.90 2.33 -3.77
CA ASP A 41 14.35 1.51 -2.69
C ASP A 41 14.72 2.03 -1.28
N SER A 42 15.27 3.25 -1.16
CA SER A 42 15.52 3.84 0.17
C SER A 42 14.22 4.40 0.74
N TYR A 43 13.43 3.53 1.39
CA TYR A 43 12.23 3.87 2.17
C TYR A 43 12.60 4.66 3.44
N GLY A 44 13.22 5.83 3.28
CA GLY A 44 13.58 6.73 4.38
C GLY A 44 14.99 6.53 4.99
N PHE A 45 15.89 5.79 4.33
CA PHE A 45 17.29 5.73 4.79
C PHE A 45 18.10 6.96 4.39
N SER A 46 18.89 7.48 5.34
CA SER A 46 19.66 8.74 5.27
C SER A 46 20.87 8.73 4.34
N TRP A 47 21.29 7.59 3.80
CA TRP A 47 22.43 7.48 2.89
C TRP A 47 21.93 6.90 1.58
N VAL A 48 21.87 7.73 0.54
CA VAL A 48 21.16 7.44 -0.70
C VAL A 48 22.15 7.52 -1.87
N GLY A 49 23.22 6.72 -1.83
CA GLY A 49 24.18 6.63 -2.94
C GLY A 49 24.78 7.99 -3.32
N SER A 50 24.67 8.37 -4.60
CA SER A 50 25.17 9.65 -5.13
C SER A 50 24.22 10.82 -4.93
N ASN A 51 22.97 10.56 -4.52
CA ASN A 51 21.95 11.59 -4.24
C ASN A 51 21.86 11.81 -2.71
N GLN A 52 21.53 13.02 -2.24
CA GLN A 52 21.30 13.22 -0.79
C GLN A 52 19.85 12.96 -0.37
N VAL A 53 18.96 12.73 -1.35
CA VAL A 53 17.53 12.51 -1.13
C VAL A 53 17.05 11.23 -1.83
N SER A 54 15.99 10.61 -1.30
CA SER A 54 15.33 9.49 -1.97
C SER A 54 14.68 9.91 -3.27
N LEU A 55 14.46 8.97 -4.20
CA LEU A 55 13.76 9.24 -5.45
C LEU A 55 12.39 9.90 -5.22
N ARG A 56 11.65 9.45 -4.20
CA ARG A 56 10.36 10.04 -3.84
C ARG A 56 10.50 11.51 -3.44
N GLN A 57 11.51 11.85 -2.65
CA GLN A 57 11.76 13.23 -2.26
C GLN A 57 12.26 14.07 -3.46
N ALA A 58 13.10 13.50 -4.32
CA ALA A 58 13.54 14.15 -5.56
C ALA A 58 12.37 14.47 -6.51
N GLN A 59 11.41 13.56 -6.66
CA GLN A 59 10.20 13.79 -7.44
C GLN A 59 9.37 14.96 -6.86
N ARG A 60 9.21 15.03 -5.53
CA ARG A 60 8.53 16.14 -4.85
C ARG A 60 9.28 17.46 -5.05
N ASN A 61 10.60 17.44 -4.88
CA ASN A 61 11.49 18.58 -5.09
C ASN A 61 11.39 19.11 -6.52
N TYR A 62 11.43 18.23 -7.51
CA TYR A 62 11.30 18.61 -8.92
C TYR A 62 9.96 19.27 -9.20
N ILE A 63 8.86 18.73 -8.65
CA ILE A 63 7.54 19.35 -8.78
C ILE A 63 7.50 20.72 -8.10
N ALA A 64 8.15 20.89 -6.95
CA ALA A 64 8.12 22.12 -6.18
C ALA A 64 9.00 23.24 -6.78
N PHE A 65 10.19 22.91 -7.28
CA PHE A 65 11.18 23.91 -7.69
C PHE A 65 12.04 23.54 -8.92
N GLY A 66 11.79 22.40 -9.58
CA GLY A 66 12.42 22.07 -10.87
C GLY A 66 13.77 21.36 -10.81
N ALA A 67 14.27 20.99 -9.63
CA ALA A 67 15.47 20.18 -9.46
C ALA A 67 15.24 19.04 -8.44
N CYS A 68 16.05 17.99 -8.47
CA CYS A 68 15.97 16.89 -7.50
C CYS A 68 16.38 17.35 -6.10
N GLU A 69 17.25 18.35 -5.99
CA GLU A 69 17.73 18.95 -4.75
C GLU A 69 17.94 20.46 -4.94
N GLN A 70 17.83 21.24 -3.86
CA GLN A 70 17.93 22.70 -3.95
C GLN A 70 19.30 23.18 -4.43
N GLU A 71 20.36 22.47 -4.08
CA GLU A 71 21.74 22.82 -4.46
C GLU A 71 21.98 22.79 -5.97
N TRP A 72 21.15 22.06 -6.73
CA TRP A 72 21.29 21.93 -8.18
C TRP A 72 20.50 22.95 -9.00
N LEU A 73 19.79 23.87 -8.33
CA LEU A 73 18.97 24.89 -9.00
C LEU A 73 19.75 25.75 -10.00
N ASP A 74 21.02 26.04 -9.72
CA ASP A 74 21.87 26.85 -10.59
C ASP A 74 22.53 26.05 -11.74
N ILE A 75 22.39 24.71 -11.72
CA ILE A 75 23.04 23.79 -12.68
C ILE A 75 22.03 23.16 -13.63
N VAL A 76 20.78 22.94 -13.19
CA VAL A 76 19.73 22.37 -14.04
C VAL A 76 19.46 23.27 -15.25
N ARG A 77 19.15 22.65 -16.40
CA ARG A 77 18.62 23.40 -17.55
C ARG A 77 17.10 23.44 -17.51
N SER A 78 16.54 24.54 -18.02
CA SER A 78 15.10 24.62 -18.29
C SER A 78 14.68 23.62 -19.38
N THR A 79 13.41 23.20 -19.32
CA THR A 79 12.79 22.39 -20.37
C THR A 79 12.51 23.23 -21.61
N THR A 80 12.52 22.58 -22.77
CA THR A 80 12.26 23.17 -24.09
C THR A 80 11.10 22.44 -24.76
N VAL A 81 10.60 22.98 -25.88
CA VAL A 81 9.55 22.34 -26.68
C VAL A 81 9.97 21.01 -27.31
N LEU A 82 11.28 20.71 -27.34
CA LEU A 82 11.81 19.45 -27.86
C LEU A 82 11.87 18.36 -26.77
N ASP A 83 11.74 18.74 -25.50
CA ASP A 83 11.78 17.80 -24.39
C ASP A 83 10.46 17.04 -24.30
N VAL A 84 10.53 15.72 -24.52
CA VAL A 84 9.37 14.84 -24.43
C VAL A 84 9.31 14.23 -23.04
N ARG A 85 8.19 14.45 -22.35
CA ARG A 85 7.86 13.76 -21.10
C ARG A 85 7.07 12.49 -21.40
N ASP A 86 7.39 11.40 -20.71
CA ASP A 86 6.61 10.17 -20.82
C ASP A 86 5.19 10.41 -20.27
N SER A 87 4.18 10.14 -21.10
CA SER A 87 2.76 10.30 -20.75
C SER A 87 2.31 9.34 -19.63
N ASN A 88 3.03 8.24 -19.43
CA ASN A 88 2.76 7.26 -18.39
C ASN A 88 3.55 7.52 -17.10
N TRP A 89 4.43 8.54 -17.09
CA TRP A 89 5.19 8.86 -15.89
C TRP A 89 4.28 9.40 -14.79
N GLN A 90 4.47 8.88 -13.58
CA GLN A 90 3.82 9.34 -12.36
C GLN A 90 4.83 9.32 -11.22
N THR A 91 4.61 10.15 -10.20
CA THR A 91 5.41 10.07 -8.97
C THR A 91 5.13 8.77 -8.24
N LEU A 92 6.06 8.37 -7.37
CA LEU A 92 5.87 7.23 -6.47
C LEU A 92 4.69 7.46 -5.50
N ASP A 93 4.45 8.71 -5.09
CA ASP A 93 3.27 9.06 -4.26
C ASP A 93 1.96 8.84 -5.02
N THR A 94 1.87 9.33 -6.26
CA THR A 94 0.68 9.16 -7.10
C THR A 94 0.47 7.70 -7.45
N LEU A 95 1.53 6.96 -7.80
CA LEU A 95 1.46 5.54 -8.10
C LEU A 95 0.98 4.73 -6.89
N GLU A 96 1.54 5.00 -5.72
CA GLU A 96 1.15 4.36 -4.46
C GLU A 96 -0.32 4.63 -4.15
N GLU A 97 -0.76 5.89 -4.20
CA GLU A 97 -2.14 6.27 -3.90
C GLU A 97 -3.13 5.65 -4.89
N ASN A 98 -2.84 5.72 -6.19
CA ASN A 98 -3.69 5.09 -7.23
C ASN A 98 -3.77 3.58 -7.03
N THR A 99 -2.64 2.92 -6.70
CA THR A 99 -2.62 1.47 -6.44
C THR A 99 -3.44 1.13 -5.20
N ARG A 100 -3.33 1.93 -4.15
CA ARG A 100 -4.07 1.77 -2.89
C ARG A 100 -5.58 1.90 -3.10
N LEU A 101 -6.02 2.93 -3.82
CA LEU A 101 -7.44 3.16 -4.13
C LEU A 101 -8.01 2.04 -5.01
N ALA A 102 -7.30 1.64 -6.07
CA ALA A 102 -7.73 0.54 -6.94
C ALA A 102 -7.81 -0.80 -6.17
N LEU A 103 -6.89 -1.03 -5.23
CA LEU A 103 -6.93 -2.22 -4.40
C LEU A 103 -8.13 -2.22 -3.42
N ILE A 104 -8.46 -1.08 -2.82
CA ILE A 104 -9.67 -0.94 -1.98
C ILE A 104 -10.93 -1.28 -2.79
N GLU A 105 -11.03 -0.79 -4.03
CA GLU A 105 -12.16 -1.12 -4.92
C GLU A 105 -12.23 -2.63 -5.22
N GLN A 106 -11.08 -3.24 -5.55
CA GLN A 106 -11.00 -4.68 -5.81
C GLN A 106 -11.39 -5.53 -4.59
N ILE A 107 -10.93 -5.15 -3.40
CA ILE A 107 -11.30 -5.82 -2.14
C ILE A 107 -12.80 -5.69 -1.91
N THR A 108 -13.34 -4.48 -2.09
CA THR A 108 -14.77 -4.22 -1.92
C THR A 108 -15.60 -5.10 -2.85
N ALA A 109 -15.22 -5.20 -4.13
CA ALA A 109 -15.89 -6.07 -5.09
C ALA A 109 -15.74 -7.57 -4.77
N ALA A 110 -14.56 -8.01 -4.32
CA ALA A 110 -14.29 -9.43 -4.00
C ALA A 110 -15.08 -9.93 -2.77
N PHE A 111 -15.45 -9.03 -1.87
CA PHE A 111 -16.22 -9.33 -0.66
C PHE A 111 -17.64 -8.77 -0.70
N ASP A 112 -18.09 -8.24 -1.85
CA ASP A 112 -19.44 -7.70 -1.97
C ASP A 112 -20.50 -8.77 -1.66
N GLY A 113 -21.53 -8.37 -0.92
CA GLY A 113 -22.62 -9.26 -0.51
C GLY A 113 -22.26 -10.38 0.48
N VAL A 114 -21.02 -10.48 0.96
CA VAL A 114 -20.64 -11.49 1.97
C VAL A 114 -21.49 -11.33 3.23
N LYS A 115 -22.19 -12.40 3.63
CA LYS A 115 -23.05 -12.42 4.81
C LYS A 115 -22.33 -13.07 5.99
N ARG A 116 -22.38 -12.41 7.15
CA ARG A 116 -21.89 -12.95 8.43
C ARG A 116 -22.61 -14.24 8.82
N SER A 117 -23.91 -14.33 8.50
CA SER A 117 -24.78 -15.44 8.91
C SER A 117 -24.73 -15.63 10.44
N ASP A 118 -24.47 -16.84 10.90
CA ASP A 118 -24.24 -17.24 12.30
C ASP A 118 -22.77 -17.10 12.74
N GLY A 119 -21.88 -16.56 11.90
CA GLY A 119 -20.47 -16.36 12.25
C GLY A 119 -20.29 -15.42 13.45
N ILE A 120 -19.18 -15.62 14.18
CA ILE A 120 -18.86 -14.88 15.42
C ILE A 120 -18.64 -13.40 15.12
N THR A 121 -19.25 -12.52 15.91
CA THR A 121 -19.16 -11.05 15.75
C THR A 121 -17.98 -10.43 16.50
N LEU A 122 -17.69 -9.13 16.28
CA LEU A 122 -16.56 -8.45 16.96
C LEU A 122 -16.72 -8.44 18.48
N HIS A 123 -17.87 -7.98 18.98
CA HIS A 123 -18.11 -7.93 20.42
C HIS A 123 -18.30 -9.32 21.01
N GLU A 124 -18.85 -10.27 20.25
CA GLU A 124 -18.92 -11.68 20.67
C GLU A 124 -17.52 -12.29 20.81
N ALA A 125 -16.63 -12.05 19.83
CA ALA A 125 -15.24 -12.50 19.87
C ALA A 125 -14.50 -11.92 21.09
N ARG A 126 -14.65 -10.63 21.38
CA ARG A 126 -14.11 -10.02 22.60
C ARG A 126 -14.69 -10.66 23.87
N ALA A 127 -16.01 -10.86 23.92
CA ALA A 127 -16.63 -11.46 25.09
C ALA A 127 -16.15 -12.90 25.34
N LEU A 128 -15.85 -13.66 24.29
CA LEU A 128 -15.26 -15.00 24.41
C LEU A 128 -13.85 -14.94 25.03
N ASP A 129 -13.04 -13.97 24.63
CA ASP A 129 -11.70 -13.72 25.19
C ASP A 129 -11.78 -13.31 26.68
N ASP A 130 -12.72 -12.42 27.00
CA ASP A 130 -12.92 -11.89 28.36
C ASP A 130 -13.71 -12.85 29.29
N TYR A 131 -14.08 -14.05 28.81
CA TYR A 131 -14.95 -14.99 29.53
C TYR A 131 -16.30 -14.37 29.97
N ALA A 132 -16.85 -13.48 29.15
CA ALA A 132 -18.10 -12.75 29.36
C ALA A 132 -19.29 -13.36 28.58
N ASP A 133 -20.47 -12.73 28.68
CA ASP A 133 -21.68 -13.19 28.00
C ASP A 133 -21.66 -12.84 26.50
N ALA A 134 -21.22 -13.81 25.70
CA ALA A 134 -21.13 -13.75 24.25
C ALA A 134 -22.49 -13.47 23.57
N GLN A 135 -23.58 -14.06 24.06
CA GLN A 135 -24.92 -13.88 23.46
C GLN A 135 -25.44 -12.46 23.68
N LYS A 136 -25.11 -11.85 24.82
CA LYS A 136 -25.42 -10.44 25.08
C LYS A 136 -24.55 -9.53 24.23
N ALA A 137 -23.26 -9.80 24.14
CA ALA A 137 -22.30 -8.98 23.40
C ALA A 137 -22.61 -8.94 21.89
N ARG A 138 -22.98 -10.09 21.29
CA ARG A 138 -23.40 -10.21 19.88
C ARG A 138 -24.49 -9.21 19.46
N LYS A 139 -25.34 -8.77 20.40
CA LYS A 139 -26.43 -7.83 20.12
C LYS A 139 -25.96 -6.40 19.86
N LEU A 140 -24.69 -6.11 20.16
CA LEU A 140 -24.05 -4.82 19.88
C LEU A 140 -23.65 -4.70 18.40
N ASP A 141 -23.40 -5.82 17.73
CA ASP A 141 -22.96 -5.88 16.33
C ASP A 141 -24.16 -5.86 15.37
N ASN A 142 -24.71 -4.67 15.17
CA ASN A 142 -25.92 -4.38 14.39
C ASN A 142 -25.67 -4.01 12.92
N GLU A 143 -24.42 -4.10 12.45
CA GLU A 143 -24.06 -3.80 11.07
C GLU A 143 -24.77 -4.74 10.07
N SER A 144 -25.24 -4.17 8.97
CA SER A 144 -26.02 -4.89 7.96
C SER A 144 -25.15 -5.58 6.90
N GLN A 145 -23.95 -5.04 6.72
CA GLN A 145 -22.91 -5.46 5.80
C GLN A 145 -21.56 -5.03 6.39
N TRP A 146 -20.47 -5.69 5.97
CA TRP A 146 -19.16 -5.45 6.55
C TRP A 146 -18.62 -4.04 6.26
N GLN A 147 -19.11 -3.37 5.22
CA GLN A 147 -18.74 -2.00 4.89
C GLN A 147 -19.23 -0.97 5.92
N ASP A 148 -20.24 -1.32 6.72
CA ASP A 148 -20.81 -0.42 7.74
C ASP A 148 -20.01 -0.46 9.06
N ILE A 149 -18.99 -1.33 9.17
CA ILE A 149 -18.21 -1.48 10.41
C ILE A 149 -17.38 -0.20 10.64
N PRO A 150 -17.49 0.45 11.81
CA PRO A 150 -16.71 1.64 12.12
C PRO A 150 -15.20 1.37 12.15
N ASP A 151 -14.40 2.28 11.58
CA ASP A 151 -12.93 2.20 11.61
C ASP A 151 -12.39 2.13 13.07
N GLU A 152 -13.05 2.82 14.01
CA GLU A 152 -12.74 2.80 15.44
C GLU A 152 -12.94 1.41 16.09
N TRP A 153 -13.90 0.61 15.60
CA TRP A 153 -14.09 -0.76 16.06
C TRP A 153 -12.98 -1.66 15.54
N ILE A 154 -12.60 -1.50 14.27
CA ILE A 154 -11.49 -2.26 13.68
C ILE A 154 -10.19 -2.03 14.45
N GLU A 155 -9.91 -0.76 14.81
CA GLU A 155 -8.72 -0.41 15.60
C GLU A 155 -8.80 -0.93 17.04
N TYR A 156 -9.98 -0.84 17.68
CA TYR A 156 -10.18 -1.29 19.06
C TYR A 156 -10.14 -2.82 19.20
N PHE A 157 -10.71 -3.56 18.25
CA PHE A 157 -10.74 -5.02 18.22
C PHE A 157 -9.57 -5.61 17.42
N SER A 158 -8.39 -5.02 17.52
CA SER A 158 -7.23 -5.40 16.70
C SER A 158 -6.74 -6.86 16.87
N ASP A 159 -7.06 -7.49 17.99
CA ASP A 159 -6.50 -8.77 18.47
C ASP A 159 -7.55 -9.90 18.59
N VAL A 160 -8.78 -9.70 18.13
CA VAL A 160 -9.88 -10.68 18.31
C VAL A 160 -9.87 -11.84 17.31
N PHE A 161 -8.95 -11.84 16.33
CA PHE A 161 -8.87 -12.88 15.29
C PHE A 161 -8.89 -14.32 15.80
N PRO A 162 -8.21 -14.70 16.91
CA PRO A 162 -8.23 -16.08 17.42
C PRO A 162 -9.62 -16.58 17.82
N PHE A 163 -10.55 -15.67 18.09
CA PHE A 163 -11.90 -15.97 18.56
C PHE A 163 -12.94 -15.97 17.43
N PHE A 164 -12.56 -15.60 16.20
CA PHE A 164 -13.45 -15.75 15.06
C PHE A 164 -13.55 -17.20 14.61
N ASP A 165 -14.74 -17.60 14.17
CA ASP A 165 -14.91 -18.76 13.31
C ASP A 165 -14.65 -18.37 11.84
N ALA A 166 -14.63 -19.35 10.93
CA ALA A 166 -14.34 -19.09 9.51
C ALA A 166 -15.33 -18.12 8.85
N LYS A 167 -16.60 -18.13 9.28
CA LYS A 167 -17.66 -17.25 8.76
C LYS A 167 -17.47 -15.81 9.24
N GLY A 168 -17.26 -15.61 10.54
CA GLY A 168 -16.95 -14.31 11.13
C GLY A 168 -15.69 -13.73 10.51
N PHE A 169 -14.62 -14.51 10.45
CA PHE A 169 -13.37 -14.10 9.81
C PHE A 169 -13.57 -13.62 8.37
N ARG A 170 -14.26 -14.40 7.53
CA ARG A 170 -14.55 -14.03 6.14
C ARG A 170 -15.37 -12.74 6.03
N TYR A 171 -16.25 -12.48 6.99
CA TYR A 171 -17.07 -11.26 7.02
C TYR A 171 -16.25 -10.03 7.42
N TYR A 172 -15.41 -10.12 8.45
CA TYR A 172 -14.67 -8.98 8.99
C TYR A 172 -13.34 -8.68 8.29
N ILE A 173 -12.66 -9.70 7.75
CA ILE A 173 -11.32 -9.52 7.16
C ILE A 173 -11.22 -8.42 6.07
N PRO A 174 -12.20 -8.19 5.16
CA PRO A 174 -12.09 -7.07 4.21
C PRO A 174 -12.07 -5.70 4.92
N ALA A 175 -12.80 -5.53 6.01
CA ALA A 175 -12.82 -4.28 6.78
C ALA A 175 -11.45 -4.02 7.44
N TYR A 176 -10.83 -5.04 8.03
CA TYR A 176 -9.47 -4.94 8.59
C TYR A 176 -8.42 -4.60 7.53
N ILE A 177 -8.48 -5.25 6.36
CA ILE A 177 -7.53 -4.98 5.27
C ILE A 177 -7.70 -3.54 4.74
N ILE A 178 -8.94 -3.09 4.54
CA ILE A 178 -9.21 -1.72 4.08
C ILE A 178 -8.79 -0.70 5.13
N TRP A 179 -9.04 -0.95 6.41
CA TRP A 179 -8.55 -0.12 7.50
C TRP A 179 -7.01 0.00 7.45
N CYS A 180 -6.31 -1.13 7.27
CA CYS A 180 -4.85 -1.12 7.10
C CYS A 180 -4.43 -0.24 5.92
N LEU A 181 -5.08 -0.38 4.76
CA LEU A 181 -4.81 0.45 3.58
C LEU A 181 -5.14 1.94 3.78
N LYS A 182 -6.01 2.31 4.71
CA LYS A 182 -6.27 3.72 5.04
C LYS A 182 -5.24 4.28 6.03
N HIS A 183 -4.74 3.44 6.95
CA HIS A 183 -4.07 3.91 8.17
C HIS A 183 -2.61 3.44 8.33
N TYR A 184 -2.06 2.64 7.41
CA TYR A 184 -0.69 2.08 7.52
C TYR A 184 0.44 3.10 7.70
N LYS A 185 0.24 4.37 7.33
CA LYS A 185 1.22 5.45 7.52
C LYS A 185 0.95 6.32 8.74
N THR A 186 -0.23 6.22 9.35
CA THR A 186 -0.74 7.21 10.31
C THR A 186 -1.13 6.62 11.66
N SER A 187 -1.54 5.35 11.73
CA SER A 187 -1.86 4.69 12.99
C SER A 187 -0.64 3.99 13.58
N ASN A 188 -0.55 4.01 14.91
CA ASN A 188 0.43 3.26 15.71
C ASN A 188 -0.19 1.99 16.34
N SER A 189 -1.41 1.62 15.94
CA SER A 189 -2.10 0.42 16.45
C SER A 189 -1.49 -0.87 15.89
N ASN A 190 -1.56 -1.96 16.66
CA ASN A 190 -1.14 -3.29 16.26
C ASN A 190 -2.09 -3.95 15.23
N THR A 191 -3.17 -3.27 14.84
CA THR A 191 -4.17 -3.77 13.88
C THR A 191 -3.52 -4.26 12.59
N LEU A 192 -2.50 -3.55 12.09
CA LEU A 192 -1.78 -3.95 10.89
C LEU A 192 -1.04 -5.29 11.08
N ASP A 193 -0.24 -5.40 12.14
CA ASP A 193 0.57 -6.58 12.41
C ASP A 193 -0.29 -7.82 12.64
N TYR A 194 -1.36 -7.70 13.43
CA TYR A 194 -2.31 -8.78 13.67
C TYR A 194 -3.06 -9.18 12.39
N THR A 195 -3.48 -8.21 11.57
CA THR A 195 -4.12 -8.48 10.28
C THR A 195 -3.18 -9.23 9.34
N ILE A 196 -1.93 -8.79 9.20
CA ILE A 196 -0.92 -9.47 8.39
C ILE A 196 -0.67 -10.88 8.91
N TYR A 197 -0.48 -11.05 10.23
CA TYR A 197 -0.28 -12.37 10.84
C TYR A 197 -1.43 -13.32 10.51
N ALA A 198 -2.67 -12.83 10.58
CA ALA A 198 -3.87 -13.63 10.34
C ALA A 198 -4.01 -14.13 8.88
N ILE A 199 -3.46 -13.41 7.91
CA ILE A 199 -3.64 -13.73 6.47
C ILE A 199 -2.38 -14.19 5.73
N LYS A 200 -1.19 -14.05 6.35
CA LYS A 200 0.10 -14.31 5.68
C LYS A 200 0.42 -15.79 5.54
N ASN A 201 0.17 -16.60 6.58
CA ASN A 201 0.55 -18.01 6.58
C ASN A 201 -0.63 -18.94 6.30
N ARG A 202 -0.69 -19.47 5.07
CA ARG A 202 -1.73 -20.40 4.64
C ARG A 202 -1.65 -21.78 5.26
N GLU A 203 -0.54 -22.16 5.86
CA GLU A 203 -0.38 -23.45 6.57
C GLU A 203 -0.35 -23.24 8.09
N GLY A 204 -0.61 -22.02 8.55
CA GLY A 204 -0.54 -21.64 9.95
C GLY A 204 -1.85 -21.84 10.70
N TYR A 205 -1.93 -21.21 11.87
CA TYR A 205 -3.09 -21.27 12.77
C TYR A 205 -4.42 -20.92 12.07
N TYR A 206 -4.42 -19.94 11.17
CA TYR A 206 -5.62 -19.48 10.45
C TYR A 206 -5.89 -20.24 9.13
N HIS A 207 -5.21 -21.36 8.88
CA HIS A 207 -5.45 -22.18 7.68
C HIS A 207 -6.95 -22.50 7.48
N PRO A 208 -7.71 -22.96 8.50
CA PRO A 208 -9.14 -23.26 8.32
C PRO A 208 -9.97 -22.03 7.91
N HIS A 209 -9.64 -20.85 8.42
CA HIS A 209 -10.31 -19.59 8.06
C HIS A 209 -10.01 -19.20 6.62
N LEU A 210 -8.75 -19.37 6.18
CA LEU A 210 -8.32 -19.04 4.83
C LEU A 210 -8.85 -20.03 3.77
N GLU A 211 -9.03 -21.31 4.11
CA GLU A 211 -9.67 -22.29 3.21
C GLU A 211 -11.14 -21.97 2.93
N PHE A 212 -11.80 -21.22 3.81
CA PHE A 212 -13.19 -20.80 3.63
C PHE A 212 -13.35 -19.65 2.61
N LEU A 213 -12.25 -19.01 2.23
CA LEU A 213 -12.25 -17.92 1.25
C LEU A 213 -12.21 -18.46 -0.18
N ASN A 214 -12.95 -17.81 -1.07
CA ASN A 214 -12.91 -18.17 -2.49
C ASN A 214 -11.62 -17.66 -3.17
N THR A 215 -11.39 -18.08 -4.41
CA THR A 215 -10.19 -17.72 -5.18
C THR A 215 -10.02 -16.19 -5.34
N THR A 216 -11.10 -15.46 -5.62
CA THR A 216 -11.05 -14.00 -5.80
C THR A 216 -10.68 -13.28 -4.50
N GLN A 217 -11.26 -13.70 -3.37
CA GLN A 217 -10.94 -13.18 -2.03
C GLN A 217 -9.47 -13.43 -1.67
N LEU A 218 -8.96 -14.61 -1.97
CA LEU A 218 -7.56 -14.98 -1.75
C LEU A 218 -6.59 -14.20 -2.66
N GLN A 219 -7.02 -13.82 -3.87
CA GLN A 219 -6.21 -13.00 -4.78
C GLN A 219 -6.06 -11.57 -4.27
N VAL A 220 -7.13 -10.94 -3.80
CA VAL A 220 -7.04 -9.56 -3.25
C VAL A 220 -6.27 -9.51 -1.93
N ILE A 221 -6.33 -10.56 -1.10
CA ILE A 221 -5.46 -10.71 0.08
C ILE A 221 -3.99 -10.77 -0.32
N LYS A 222 -3.65 -11.54 -1.36
CA LYS A 222 -2.29 -11.59 -1.88
C LYS A 222 -1.84 -10.23 -2.42
N ALA A 223 -2.72 -9.52 -3.13
CA ALA A 223 -2.45 -8.19 -3.64
C ALA A 223 -2.20 -7.18 -2.51
N PHE A 224 -2.95 -7.27 -1.40
CA PHE A 224 -2.69 -6.50 -0.19
C PHE A 224 -1.30 -6.79 0.40
N LEU A 225 -0.94 -8.06 0.61
CA LEU A 225 0.40 -8.40 1.12
C LEU A 225 1.53 -7.90 0.22
N GLN A 226 1.32 -7.93 -1.10
CA GLN A 226 2.26 -7.38 -2.08
C GLN A 226 2.33 -5.84 -2.02
N PHE A 227 1.20 -5.17 -1.80
CA PHE A 227 1.15 -3.72 -1.59
C PHE A 227 1.95 -3.33 -0.34
N MET A 228 1.74 -4.01 0.79
CA MET A 228 2.46 -3.72 2.03
C MET A 228 3.96 -3.93 1.86
N ASN A 229 4.39 -5.07 1.30
CA ASN A 229 5.81 -5.33 1.04
C ASN A 229 6.45 -4.30 0.08
N ARG A 230 5.66 -3.66 -0.79
CA ARG A 230 6.16 -2.70 -1.77
C ARG A 230 6.20 -1.26 -1.23
N PHE A 231 5.25 -0.86 -0.40
CA PHE A 231 5.09 0.55 -0.01
C PHE A 231 5.29 0.79 1.48
N PHE A 232 5.38 -0.28 2.28
CA PHE A 232 5.60 -0.25 3.72
C PHE A 232 6.40 -1.52 4.17
N PRO A 233 7.64 -1.69 3.69
CA PRO A 233 8.47 -2.85 4.00
C PRO A 233 9.02 -2.86 5.43
#